data_AF-A0A975A7K8-F1
#
_entry.id   AF-A0A975A7K8-F1
#
_cell.length_a   1.000
_cell.length_b   1.000
_cell.length_c   1.000
_cell.angle_alpha   90.00
_cell.angle_beta   90.00
_cell.angle_gamma   90.00
#
_symmetry.space_group_name_H-M   'P 1'
#
loop_
_entity.id
_entity.type
_entity.pdbx_description
1 polymer ?
#
loop_
_entity_poly.entity_id
_entity_poly.type
_entity_poly.pdbx_seq_one_letter_code
_entity_poly.pdbx_strand_id
1 'polypeptide(L)'
;MKKYLLKCTIPLFVLSLLPLFTGCLFGNQPYSEVQYYDLGNPVQTAPANVFVKFMLFSTTEPVKYKMVYRDKNNRILIDDYNKWVQPPGFLITRYCQAAFRQNKYDQKPRIEFIVSGTIYMFKIDLRESKASLGVTYNVDRKLMGADKFLSQNSLVFTAPIEQENPSGFADAMSKCAAQLAAKISQDLVELRKKEILSNGHNNQQRNAEIPVPKAEKTRKTK
;
A
#
# COMPACT_ATOMS: atom_id res chain seq x y z
N MET A 1 51.47 -8.46 77.12
CA MET A 1 50.61 -8.53 75.93
C MET A 1 49.30 -7.77 76.21
N LYS A 2 49.16 -6.52 75.75
CA LYS A 2 47.96 -5.70 75.94
C LYS A 2 47.11 -5.75 74.67
N LYS A 3 45.88 -6.26 74.77
CA LYS A 3 44.89 -6.26 73.69
C LYS A 3 44.10 -4.95 73.75
N TYR A 4 44.21 -4.11 72.73
CA TYR A 4 43.38 -2.91 72.56
C TYR A 4 42.12 -3.31 71.79
N LEU A 5 40.99 -3.41 72.50
CA LEU A 5 39.67 -3.51 71.90
C LEU A 5 39.22 -2.10 71.49
N LEU A 6 39.40 -1.78 70.22
CA LEU A 6 38.89 -0.55 69.61
C LEU A 6 37.36 -0.67 69.49
N LYS A 7 36.62 -0.09 70.44
CA LYS A 7 35.17 0.07 70.33
C LYS A 7 34.88 1.13 69.27
N CYS A 8 34.68 0.69 68.02
CA CYS A 8 34.24 1.54 66.93
C CYS A 8 32.72 1.74 67.06
N THR A 9 32.32 2.69 67.91
CA THR A 9 30.94 3.17 67.98
C THR A 9 30.68 4.02 66.74
N ILE A 10 30.30 3.37 65.65
CA ILE A 10 29.79 4.06 64.45
C ILE A 10 28.48 4.74 64.90
N PRO A 11 28.39 6.07 64.88
CA PRO A 11 27.22 6.77 65.36
C PRO A 11 26.03 6.41 64.45
N LEU A 12 24.96 5.88 65.06
CA LEU A 12 23.70 5.48 64.42
C LEU A 12 23.07 6.59 63.55
N PHE A 13 23.53 7.83 63.69
CA PHE A 13 23.15 9.00 62.91
C PHE A 13 23.60 8.98 61.45
N VAL A 14 24.67 8.24 61.09
CA VAL A 14 25.19 8.23 59.71
C VAL A 14 24.35 7.32 58.80
N LEU A 15 23.67 6.32 59.35
CA LEU A 15 22.87 5.37 58.57
C LEU A 15 21.49 5.94 58.17
N SER A 16 20.99 6.98 58.84
CA SER A 16 19.71 7.62 58.49
C SER A 16 19.82 8.71 57.41
N LEU A 17 21.03 9.12 57.01
CA LEU A 17 21.25 10.05 55.90
C LEU A 17 21.42 9.36 54.54
N LEU A 18 21.57 8.03 54.50
CA LEU A 18 21.75 7.27 53.26
C LEU A 18 20.54 7.28 52.29
N PRO A 19 19.26 7.29 52.73
CA PRO A 19 18.13 7.28 51.79
C PRO A 19 17.86 8.62 51.09
N LEU A 20 18.56 9.71 51.47
CA LEU A 20 18.42 11.02 50.84
C LEU A 20 19.21 11.14 49.52
N PHE A 21 20.15 10.23 49.24
CA PHE A 21 20.95 10.24 48.00
C PHE A 21 20.45 9.25 46.92
N THR A 22 19.41 8.46 47.20
CA THR A 22 18.84 7.53 46.21
C THR A 22 17.69 8.12 45.39
N GLY A 23 17.26 9.35 45.68
CA GLY A 23 16.14 10.02 45.00
C GLY A 23 16.60 11.08 44.00
N CYS A 24 17.01 10.67 42.79
CA CYS A 24 16.95 11.43 41.51
C CYS A 24 17.85 10.83 40.40
N LEU A 25 18.17 9.53 40.45
CA LEU A 25 18.90 8.84 39.36
C LEU A 25 17.96 8.17 38.34
N PHE A 26 16.68 8.54 38.29
CA PHE A 26 15.84 8.24 37.12
C PHE A 26 16.20 9.25 36.03
N GLY A 27 17.29 8.95 35.33
CA GLY A 27 17.80 9.75 34.23
C GLY A 27 16.71 10.04 33.20
N ASN A 28 16.64 11.30 32.79
CA ASN A 28 15.92 11.71 31.60
C ASN A 28 16.32 10.76 30.47
N GLN A 29 15.41 9.87 30.05
CA GLN A 29 15.62 9.13 28.82
C GLN A 29 15.81 10.17 27.71
N PRO A 30 16.86 10.04 26.87
CA PRO A 30 17.10 11.00 25.81
C PRO A 30 15.86 11.05 24.92
N TYR A 31 15.28 12.24 24.81
CA TYR A 31 14.17 12.48 23.90
C TYR A 31 14.58 12.05 22.50
N SER A 32 13.79 11.17 21.90
CA SER A 32 13.97 10.71 20.53
C SER A 32 12.83 11.24 19.69
N GLU A 33 13.16 12.07 18.70
CA GLU A 33 12.19 12.64 17.78
C GLU A 33 11.56 11.53 16.92
N VAL A 34 10.25 11.60 16.73
CA VAL A 34 9.52 10.64 15.90
C VAL A 34 9.68 11.01 14.43
N GLN A 35 10.22 10.09 13.65
CA GLN A 35 10.43 10.23 12.22
C GLN A 35 9.26 9.63 11.43
N TYR A 36 8.90 10.29 10.34
CA TYR A 36 7.79 9.91 9.48
C TYR A 36 8.26 9.63 8.06
N TYR A 37 7.77 8.52 7.50
CA TYR A 37 8.16 8.01 6.19
C TYR A 37 6.94 7.87 5.28
N ASP A 38 7.12 8.15 3.99
CA ASP A 38 6.16 7.93 2.91
C ASP A 38 6.83 7.05 1.83
N LEU A 39 6.06 6.63 0.83
CA LEU A 39 6.53 5.85 -0.32
C LEU A 39 7.16 6.73 -1.42
N GLY A 40 7.27 8.05 -1.18
CA GLY A 40 7.86 9.00 -2.12
C GLY A 40 6.98 9.28 -3.34
N ASN A 41 7.63 9.71 -4.43
CA ASN A 41 6.95 10.08 -5.67
C ASN A 41 7.05 8.94 -6.70
N PRO A 42 5.91 8.41 -7.20
CA PRO A 42 5.93 7.37 -8.21
C PRO A 42 6.34 7.90 -9.59
N VAL A 43 6.92 7.02 -10.41
CA VAL A 43 6.99 7.20 -11.85
C VAL A 43 5.58 7.06 -12.44
N GLN A 44 5.24 7.88 -13.44
CA GLN A 44 3.95 7.80 -14.11
C GLN A 44 3.84 6.50 -14.92
N THR A 45 2.80 5.70 -14.63
CA THR A 45 2.54 4.40 -15.26
C THR A 45 1.13 4.29 -15.86
N ALA A 46 0.37 5.39 -15.90
CA ALA A 46 -0.97 5.42 -16.49
C ALA A 46 -0.98 4.94 -17.95
N PRO A 47 -1.80 3.92 -18.31
CA PRO A 47 -1.99 3.59 -19.72
C PRO A 47 -2.67 4.74 -20.48
N ALA A 48 -2.27 4.94 -21.73
CA ALA A 48 -2.87 5.96 -22.60
C ALA A 48 -4.38 5.72 -22.80
N ASN A 49 -5.19 6.77 -22.75
CA ASN A 49 -6.66 6.72 -22.94
C ASN A 49 -7.43 5.87 -21.91
N VAL A 50 -6.87 5.63 -20.72
CA VAL A 50 -7.51 4.86 -19.65
C VAL A 50 -7.60 5.68 -18.38
N PHE A 51 -8.80 6.04 -17.94
CA PHE A 51 -8.96 6.67 -16.63
C PHE A 51 -9.11 5.60 -15.56
N VAL A 52 -8.45 5.80 -14.42
CA VAL A 52 -8.46 4.86 -13.31
C VAL A 52 -8.86 5.59 -12.05
N LYS A 53 -9.96 5.16 -11.45
CA LYS A 53 -10.39 5.58 -10.12
C LYS A 53 -9.92 4.55 -9.10
N PHE A 54 -9.01 4.93 -8.23
CA PHE A 54 -8.60 4.12 -7.09
C PHE A 54 -9.52 4.38 -5.91
N MET A 55 -10.19 3.32 -5.44
CA MET A 55 -10.84 3.29 -4.14
C MET A 55 -9.79 3.06 -3.05
N LEU A 56 -10.12 3.44 -1.82
CA LEU A 56 -9.23 3.21 -0.68
C LEU A 56 -8.94 1.71 -0.52
N PHE A 57 -7.67 1.34 -0.54
CA PHE A 57 -7.24 0.00 -0.17
C PHE A 57 -7.48 -0.21 1.32
N SER A 58 -8.18 -1.29 1.64
CA SER A 58 -8.35 -1.75 3.03
C SER A 58 -7.09 -2.48 3.52
N THR A 59 -6.90 -2.54 4.84
CA THR A 59 -5.77 -3.24 5.46
C THR A 59 -6.28 -4.24 6.48
N THR A 60 -5.79 -5.48 6.47
CA THR A 60 -6.17 -6.48 7.48
C THR A 60 -5.29 -6.43 8.73
N GLU A 61 -4.08 -5.90 8.63
CA GLU A 61 -3.13 -5.86 9.74
C GLU A 61 -3.43 -4.69 10.71
N PRO A 62 -3.44 -4.91 12.04
CA PRO A 62 -3.89 -3.92 13.03
C PRO A 62 -2.84 -2.86 13.41
N VAL A 63 -1.87 -2.58 12.54
CA VAL A 63 -0.64 -1.84 12.88
C VAL A 63 -0.71 -0.33 12.60
N LYS A 64 -1.87 0.16 12.12
CA LYS A 64 -2.15 1.58 11.83
C LYS A 64 -0.99 2.23 11.07
N TYR A 65 -0.23 3.11 11.72
CA TYR A 65 0.86 3.90 11.12
C TYR A 65 2.26 3.45 11.55
N LYS A 66 2.40 2.41 12.39
CA LYS A 66 3.72 2.02 12.91
C LYS A 66 4.51 1.21 11.89
N MET A 67 5.83 1.39 11.85
CA MET A 67 6.69 0.45 11.13
C MET A 67 6.79 -0.86 11.92
N VAL A 68 6.69 -1.97 11.20
CA VAL A 68 6.63 -3.31 11.79
C VAL A 68 7.68 -4.17 11.12
N TYR A 69 8.54 -4.74 11.95
CA TYR A 69 9.62 -5.61 11.52
C TYR A 69 9.35 -7.03 12.01
N ARG A 70 9.54 -8.00 11.12
CA ARG A 70 9.57 -9.41 11.52
C ARG A 70 11.02 -9.82 11.74
N ASP A 71 11.26 -10.32 12.94
CA ASP A 71 12.53 -10.90 13.34
C ASP A 71 12.41 -12.44 13.41
N LYS A 72 13.48 -13.12 13.83
CA LYS A 72 13.53 -14.56 14.05
C LYS A 72 12.45 -15.01 15.07
N ASN A 73 12.10 -16.29 15.00
CA ASN A 73 11.20 -16.96 15.95
C ASN A 73 9.78 -16.38 16.04
N ASN A 74 9.23 -15.88 14.93
CA ASN A 74 7.89 -15.26 14.87
C ASN A 74 7.75 -14.00 15.75
N ARG A 75 8.87 -13.34 16.09
CA ARG A 75 8.85 -12.08 16.83
C ARG A 75 8.48 -10.92 15.91
N ILE A 76 7.54 -10.10 16.37
CA ILE A 76 7.18 -8.85 15.73
C ILE A 76 7.78 -7.72 16.57
N LEU A 77 8.55 -6.85 15.91
CA LEU A 77 9.08 -5.62 16.47
C LEU A 77 8.25 -4.47 15.94
N ILE A 78 7.75 -3.64 16.85
CA ILE A 78 6.98 -2.45 16.52
C ILE A 78 7.87 -1.25 16.81
N ASP A 79 8.05 -0.38 15.82
CA ASP A 79 8.82 0.85 15.98
C ASP A 79 7.93 1.99 16.48
N ASP A 80 8.30 2.56 17.63
CA ASP A 80 7.58 3.69 18.21
C ASP A 80 8.15 5.05 17.76
N TYR A 81 9.36 5.07 17.19
CA TYR A 81 10.05 6.28 16.75
C TYR A 81 10.08 6.44 15.23
N ASN A 82 9.90 5.37 14.47
CA ASN A 82 9.78 5.42 13.01
C ASN A 82 8.39 4.98 12.58
N LYS A 83 7.68 5.89 11.90
CA LYS A 83 6.28 5.70 11.54
C LYS A 83 6.06 5.97 10.07
N TRP A 84 5.07 5.31 9.52
CA TRP A 84 4.45 5.73 8.28
C TRP A 84 3.66 7.03 8.51
N VAL A 85 3.68 7.94 7.54
CA VAL A 85 2.91 9.18 7.59
C VAL A 85 1.39 8.91 7.59
N GLN A 86 0.97 7.76 7.04
CA GLN A 86 -0.41 7.31 6.97
C GLN A 86 -0.51 5.79 7.12
N PRO A 87 -1.69 5.23 7.42
CA PRO A 87 -1.89 3.78 7.38
C PRO A 87 -1.59 3.19 5.98
N PRO A 88 -1.12 1.94 5.88
CA PRO A 88 -0.71 1.33 4.61
C PRO A 88 -1.75 1.44 3.49
N GLY A 89 -3.03 1.30 3.82
CA GLY A 89 -4.13 1.47 2.86
C GLY A 89 -4.12 2.83 2.17
N PHE A 90 -3.93 3.90 2.94
CA PHE A 90 -3.83 5.26 2.40
C PHE A 90 -2.55 5.48 1.62
N LEU A 91 -1.41 4.98 2.11
CA LEU A 91 -0.12 5.08 1.43
C LEU A 91 -0.17 4.47 0.02
N ILE A 92 -0.63 3.22 -0.08
CA ILE A 92 -0.72 2.51 -1.36
C ILE A 92 -1.75 3.17 -2.29
N THR A 93 -2.90 3.60 -1.75
CA THR A 93 -3.92 4.30 -2.53
C THR A 93 -3.36 5.59 -3.13
N ARG A 94 -2.72 6.43 -2.30
CA ARG A 94 -2.10 7.70 -2.72
C ARG A 94 -1.00 7.47 -3.74
N TYR A 95 -0.13 6.49 -3.49
CA TYR A 95 0.95 6.13 -4.41
C TYR A 95 0.39 5.73 -5.78
N CYS A 96 -0.62 4.85 -5.82
CA CYS A 96 -1.25 4.44 -7.09
C CYS A 96 -1.95 5.63 -7.77
N GLN A 97 -2.71 6.45 -7.04
CA GLN A 97 -3.33 7.65 -7.61
C GLN A 97 -2.30 8.60 -8.24
N ALA A 98 -1.15 8.78 -7.59
CA ALA A 98 -0.07 9.59 -8.11
C ALA A 98 0.61 8.95 -9.32
N ALA A 99 0.79 7.62 -9.34
CA ALA A 99 1.39 6.89 -10.46
C ALA A 99 0.50 6.88 -11.71
N PHE A 100 -0.82 6.99 -11.52
CA PHE A 100 -1.81 6.99 -12.60
C PHE A 100 -2.31 8.40 -12.96
N ARG A 101 -1.61 9.45 -12.55
CA ARG A 101 -2.02 10.83 -12.80
C ARG A 101 -1.84 11.17 -14.28
N GLN A 102 -2.94 11.23 -15.03
CA GLN A 102 -2.91 11.67 -16.42
C GLN A 102 -2.67 13.18 -16.55
N ASN A 103 -1.95 13.58 -17.60
CA ASN A 103 -1.82 14.97 -17.97
C ASN A 103 -3.20 15.52 -18.37
N LYS A 104 -3.62 16.64 -17.77
CA LYS A 104 -4.94 17.26 -17.95
C LYS A 104 -5.27 17.65 -19.41
N TYR A 105 -4.30 17.60 -20.31
CA TYR A 105 -4.45 17.94 -21.72
C TYR A 105 -4.92 16.76 -22.60
N ASP A 106 -4.98 15.53 -22.08
CA ASP A 106 -5.55 14.39 -22.79
C ASP A 106 -7.08 14.39 -22.65
N GLN A 107 -7.74 15.13 -23.53
CA GLN A 107 -9.15 15.53 -23.42
C GLN A 107 -10.20 14.44 -23.74
N LYS A 108 -10.04 13.17 -23.32
CA LYS A 108 -11.17 12.24 -23.04
C LYS A 108 -10.65 10.82 -22.82
N PRO A 109 -10.61 10.32 -21.58
CA PRO A 109 -10.51 8.88 -21.37
C PRO A 109 -11.77 8.21 -21.93
N ARG A 110 -11.60 7.24 -22.84
CA ARG A 110 -12.71 6.49 -23.43
C ARG A 110 -13.20 5.35 -22.53
N ILE A 111 -12.39 4.95 -21.55
CA ILE A 111 -12.66 3.83 -20.64
C ILE A 111 -12.26 4.26 -19.23
N GLU A 112 -13.20 4.13 -18.31
CA GLU A 112 -13.00 4.30 -16.88
C GLU A 112 -13.01 2.93 -16.19
N PHE A 113 -11.92 2.65 -15.46
CA PHE A 113 -11.84 1.52 -14.56
C PHE A 113 -11.84 1.98 -13.11
N ILE A 114 -12.38 1.14 -12.25
CA ILE A 114 -12.33 1.31 -10.80
C ILE A 114 -11.43 0.20 -10.26
N VAL A 115 -10.45 0.57 -9.43
CA VAL A 115 -9.57 -0.37 -8.75
C VAL A 115 -9.82 -0.27 -7.25
N SER A 116 -10.10 -1.41 -6.63
CA SER A 116 -10.28 -1.54 -5.18
C SER A 116 -9.48 -2.73 -4.67
N GLY A 117 -9.15 -2.77 -3.39
CA GLY A 117 -8.41 -3.92 -2.87
C GLY A 117 -8.19 -3.95 -1.36
N THR A 118 -7.51 -5.01 -0.95
CA THR A 118 -7.13 -5.31 0.43
C THR A 118 -5.66 -5.65 0.47
N ILE A 119 -4.93 -4.91 1.29
CA ILE A 119 -3.55 -5.20 1.68
C ILE A 119 -3.62 -6.20 2.83
N TYR A 120 -3.19 -7.43 2.58
CA TYR A 120 -3.14 -8.49 3.58
C TYR A 120 -1.73 -8.71 4.16
N MET A 121 -0.73 -8.04 3.60
CA MET A 121 0.63 -8.08 4.11
C MET A 121 1.36 -6.77 3.79
N PHE A 122 1.87 -6.09 4.81
CA PHE A 122 2.69 -4.90 4.68
C PHE A 122 3.82 -4.99 5.71
N LYS A 123 4.90 -5.70 5.35
CA LYS A 123 5.93 -6.09 6.34
C LYS A 123 7.35 -5.91 5.82
N ILE A 124 8.24 -5.73 6.78
CA ILE A 124 9.69 -5.75 6.60
C ILE A 124 10.20 -7.02 7.26
N ASP A 125 10.89 -7.87 6.52
CA ASP A 125 11.51 -9.09 7.02
C ASP A 125 13.02 -8.87 7.18
N LEU A 126 13.48 -8.80 8.43
CA LEU A 126 14.88 -8.56 8.75
C LEU A 126 15.75 -9.80 8.53
N ARG A 127 15.16 -11.01 8.51
CA ARG A 127 15.90 -12.24 8.27
C ARG A 127 16.23 -12.40 6.79
N GLU A 128 15.24 -12.11 5.95
CA GLU A 128 15.38 -12.21 4.50
C GLU A 128 15.84 -10.89 3.86
N SER A 129 16.10 -9.86 4.67
CA SER A 129 16.46 -8.50 4.27
C SER A 129 15.60 -8.01 3.11
N LYS A 130 14.26 -8.11 3.24
CA LYS A 130 13.30 -7.74 2.19
C LYS A 130 12.04 -7.07 2.73
N ALA A 131 11.48 -6.17 1.94
CA ALA A 131 10.11 -5.69 2.10
C ALA A 131 9.13 -6.63 1.37
N SER A 132 7.91 -6.75 1.87
CA SER A 132 6.85 -7.54 1.24
C SER A 132 5.50 -6.85 1.32
N LEU A 133 4.85 -6.72 0.16
CA LEU A 133 3.52 -6.14 -0.03
C LEU A 133 2.60 -7.21 -0.64
N GLY A 134 1.70 -7.77 0.16
CA GLY A 134 0.67 -8.69 -0.30
C GLY A 134 -0.66 -7.97 -0.48
N VAL A 135 -1.21 -8.04 -1.69
CA VAL A 135 -2.43 -7.34 -2.08
C VAL A 135 -3.36 -8.25 -2.87
N THR A 136 -4.65 -8.19 -2.54
CA THR A 136 -5.73 -8.66 -3.40
C THR A 136 -6.45 -7.42 -3.95
N TYR A 137 -6.58 -7.29 -5.26
CA TYR A 137 -7.29 -6.17 -5.88
C TYR A 137 -8.27 -6.63 -6.97
N ASN A 138 -9.35 -5.87 -7.10
CA ASN A 138 -10.37 -6.03 -8.10
C ASN A 138 -10.27 -4.90 -9.12
N VAL A 139 -10.63 -5.20 -10.36
CA VAL A 139 -10.80 -4.23 -11.43
C VAL A 139 -12.22 -4.32 -11.95
N ASP A 140 -12.92 -3.20 -11.88
CA ASP A 140 -14.27 -3.04 -12.38
C ASP A 140 -14.29 -2.01 -13.53
N ARG A 141 -15.27 -2.10 -14.42
CA ARG A 141 -15.51 -1.10 -15.48
C ARG A 141 -16.74 -0.27 -15.14
N LYS A 142 -16.64 1.05 -15.25
CA LYS A 142 -17.81 1.94 -15.18
C LYS A 142 -18.58 1.87 -16.51
N LEU A 143 -19.83 1.39 -16.47
CA LEU A 143 -20.73 1.30 -17.63
C LEU A 143 -22.08 1.91 -17.29
N MET A 144 -22.41 3.05 -17.89
CA MET A 144 -23.74 3.70 -17.80
C MET A 144 -24.37 3.68 -16.39
N GLY A 145 -23.57 3.96 -15.36
CA GLY A 145 -24.02 4.03 -13.96
C GLY A 145 -23.79 2.76 -13.13
N ALA A 146 -23.51 1.61 -13.75
CA ALA A 146 -23.22 0.35 -13.07
C ALA A 146 -21.73 -0.04 -13.18
N ASP A 147 -21.24 -0.78 -12.19
CA ASP A 147 -19.88 -1.30 -12.16
C ASP A 147 -19.91 -2.76 -12.62
N LYS A 148 -19.15 -3.08 -13.69
CA LYS A 148 -19.00 -4.45 -14.20
C LYS A 148 -17.67 -5.02 -13.70
N PHE A 149 -17.72 -6.05 -12.89
CA PHE A 149 -16.53 -6.80 -12.49
C PHE A 149 -15.82 -7.39 -13.71
N LEU A 150 -14.49 -7.19 -13.77
CA LEU A 150 -13.66 -7.72 -14.85
C LEU A 150 -12.66 -8.76 -14.37
N SER A 151 -12.00 -8.52 -13.23
CA SER A 151 -10.97 -9.41 -12.72
C SER A 151 -10.66 -9.18 -11.25
N GLN A 152 -10.16 -10.23 -10.60
CA GLN A 152 -9.55 -10.18 -9.28
C GLN A 152 -8.14 -10.79 -9.37
N ASN A 153 -7.16 -10.15 -8.77
CA ASN A 153 -5.78 -10.64 -8.68
C ASN A 153 -5.34 -10.65 -7.21
N SER A 154 -4.56 -11.66 -6.82
CA SER A 154 -3.91 -11.72 -5.50
C SER A 154 -2.44 -12.05 -5.67
N LEU A 155 -1.58 -11.14 -5.22
CA LEU A 155 -0.14 -11.16 -5.51
C LEU A 155 0.66 -10.68 -4.30
N VAL A 156 1.91 -11.13 -4.24
CA VAL A 156 2.92 -10.64 -3.30
C VAL A 156 4.06 -10.01 -4.09
N PHE A 157 4.36 -8.76 -3.77
CA PHE A 157 5.49 -8.01 -4.30
C PHE A 157 6.59 -7.95 -3.24
N THR A 158 7.84 -8.17 -3.65
CA THR A 158 8.98 -8.11 -2.74
C THR A 158 10.12 -7.31 -3.34
N ALA A 159 10.86 -6.63 -2.48
CA ALA A 159 12.04 -5.88 -2.84
C ALA A 159 13.12 -6.07 -1.78
N PRO A 160 14.40 -6.20 -2.18
CA PRO A 160 15.51 -6.28 -1.22
C PRO A 160 15.67 -4.96 -0.47
N ILE A 161 16.12 -5.07 0.78
CA ILE A 161 16.51 -3.94 1.62
C ILE A 161 18.00 -3.70 1.40
N GLU A 162 18.33 -2.52 0.90
CA GLU A 162 19.73 -2.13 0.63
C GLU A 162 20.40 -1.50 1.85
N GLN A 163 19.61 -0.92 2.76
CA GLN A 163 20.09 -0.32 3.99
C GLN A 163 19.22 -0.77 5.15
N GLU A 164 19.81 -1.36 6.19
CA GLU A 164 19.10 -1.82 7.38
C GLU A 164 18.78 -0.66 8.33
N ASN A 165 18.07 0.33 7.81
CA ASN A 165 17.57 1.48 8.55
C ASN A 165 16.15 1.83 8.06
N PRO A 166 15.40 2.66 8.81
CA PRO A 166 14.01 2.99 8.44
C PRO A 166 13.84 3.62 7.05
N SER A 167 14.83 4.39 6.57
CA SER A 167 14.82 4.94 5.21
C SER A 167 14.94 3.84 4.16
N GLY A 168 15.90 2.93 4.31
CA GLY A 168 16.07 1.79 3.40
C GLY A 168 14.87 0.85 3.39
N PHE A 169 14.15 0.75 4.51
CA PHE A 169 12.89 0.03 4.58
C PHE A 169 11.77 0.73 3.80
N ALA A 170 11.64 2.05 3.93
CA ALA A 170 10.71 2.85 3.16
C ALA A 170 10.99 2.75 1.65
N ASP A 171 12.27 2.80 1.25
CA ASP A 171 12.70 2.65 -0.13
C ASP A 171 12.33 1.27 -0.70
N ALA A 172 12.60 0.19 0.05
CA ALA A 172 12.22 -1.16 -0.35
C ALA A 172 10.70 -1.30 -0.49
N MET A 173 9.91 -0.72 0.43
CA MET A 173 8.46 -0.75 0.32
C MET A 173 7.93 0.10 -0.86
N SER A 174 8.57 1.22 -1.16
CA SER A 174 8.28 2.03 -2.35
C SER A 174 8.50 1.23 -3.63
N LYS A 175 9.58 0.43 -3.71
CA LYS A 175 9.82 -0.50 -4.82
C LYS A 175 8.70 -1.53 -4.97
N CYS A 176 8.19 -2.09 -3.87
CA CYS A 176 7.01 -2.98 -3.91
C CYS A 176 5.75 -2.26 -4.43
N ALA A 177 5.52 -1.01 -4.01
CA ALA A 177 4.39 -0.20 -4.48
C ALA A 177 4.51 0.13 -5.99
N ALA A 178 5.73 0.38 -6.47
CA ALA A 178 6.02 0.56 -7.90
C ALA A 178 5.68 -0.70 -8.71
N GLN A 179 6.06 -1.88 -8.20
CA GLN A 179 5.72 -3.16 -8.84
C GLN A 179 4.21 -3.38 -8.92
N LEU A 180 3.47 -3.07 -7.86
CA LEU A 180 2.00 -3.11 -7.86
C LEU A 180 1.41 -2.18 -8.92
N ALA A 181 1.85 -0.92 -8.95
CA ALA A 181 1.36 0.06 -9.92
C ALA A 181 1.64 -0.37 -11.37
N ALA A 182 2.83 -0.91 -11.65
CA ALA A 182 3.19 -1.46 -12.95
C ALA A 182 2.30 -2.66 -13.33
N LYS A 183 2.04 -3.58 -12.39
CA LYS A 183 1.18 -4.74 -12.63
C LYS A 183 -0.27 -4.33 -12.93
N ILE A 184 -0.82 -3.38 -12.18
CA ILE A 184 -2.16 -2.82 -12.45
C ILE A 184 -2.19 -2.21 -13.85
N SER A 185 -1.16 -1.44 -14.22
CA SER A 185 -1.09 -0.82 -15.56
C SER A 185 -1.12 -1.87 -16.68
N GLN A 186 -0.34 -2.96 -16.53
CA GLN A 186 -0.34 -4.09 -17.46
C GLN A 186 -1.72 -4.74 -17.57
N ASP A 187 -2.37 -5.02 -16.44
CA ASP A 187 -3.70 -5.65 -16.43
C ASP A 187 -4.75 -4.79 -17.12
N LEU A 188 -4.71 -3.47 -16.91
CA LEU A 188 -5.64 -2.54 -17.55
C LEU A 188 -5.44 -2.50 -19.07
N VAL A 189 -4.20 -2.62 -19.56
CA VAL A 189 -3.92 -2.74 -21.00
C VAL A 189 -4.51 -4.02 -21.56
N GLU A 190 -4.37 -5.15 -20.87
CA GLU A 190 -4.92 -6.43 -21.30
C GLU A 190 -6.45 -6.46 -21.27
N LEU A 191 -7.06 -5.98 -20.19
CA LEU A 191 -8.51 -5.88 -20.05
C LEU A 191 -9.11 -4.97 -21.12
N ARG A 192 -8.46 -3.84 -21.43
CA ARG A 192 -8.87 -2.98 -22.54
C ARG A 192 -8.85 -3.72 -23.88
N LYS A 193 -7.80 -4.48 -24.17
CA LYS A 193 -7.72 -5.27 -25.42
C LYS A 193 -8.88 -6.27 -25.50
N LYS A 194 -9.15 -7.00 -24.43
CA LYS A 194 -10.27 -7.96 -24.34
C LYS A 194 -11.63 -7.29 -24.58
N GLU A 195 -11.84 -6.12 -23.99
CA GLU A 195 -13.10 -5.37 -24.17
C GLU A 195 -13.26 -4.78 -25.58
N ILE A 196 -12.17 -4.39 -26.25
CA ILE A 196 -12.25 -3.96 -27.66
C ILE A 196 -12.64 -5.14 -28.55
N LEU A 197 -12.05 -6.32 -28.32
CA LEU A 197 -12.34 -7.53 -29.10
C LEU A 197 -13.78 -8.01 -28.91
N SER A 198 -14.29 -8.01 -27.67
CA SER A 198 -15.68 -8.44 -27.39
C SER A 198 -16.73 -7.49 -27.98
N ASN A 199 -16.48 -6.17 -27.96
CA ASN A 199 -17.38 -5.19 -28.56
C ASN A 199 -17.33 -5.19 -30.10
N GLY A 200 -16.19 -5.55 -30.70
CA GLY A 200 -16.06 -5.72 -32.15
C GLY A 200 -16.92 -6.87 -32.71
N HIS A 201 -17.01 -7.99 -32.00
CA HIS A 201 -17.83 -9.13 -32.38
C HIS A 201 -19.34 -8.84 -32.31
N ASN A 202 -19.79 -8.15 -31.26
CA ASN A 202 -21.22 -7.81 -31.10
C ASN A 202 -21.73 -6.83 -32.18
N ASN A 203 -20.88 -5.94 -32.69
CA ASN A 203 -21.25 -5.02 -33.76
C ASN A 203 -21.31 -5.69 -35.15
N GLN A 204 -20.53 -6.75 -35.39
CA GLN A 204 -20.63 -7.53 -36.63
C GLN A 204 -21.91 -8.38 -36.68
N GLN A 205 -22.36 -8.91 -35.54
CA GLN A 205 -23.62 -9.66 -35.47
C GLN A 205 -24.85 -8.75 -35.65
N ARG A 206 -24.86 -7.53 -35.10
CA ARG A 206 -25.97 -6.57 -35.30
C ARG A 206 -26.10 -6.08 -36.75
N ASN A 207 -25.01 -5.97 -37.50
CA ASN A 207 -25.05 -5.52 -38.89
C ASN A 207 -25.45 -6.63 -39.88
N ALA A 208 -25.47 -7.90 -39.46
CA ALA A 208 -25.94 -9.02 -40.28
C ALA A 208 -27.47 -9.22 -40.25
N GLU A 209 -28.18 -8.47 -39.40
CA GLU A 209 -29.63 -8.62 -39.15
C GLU A 209 -30.48 -7.49 -39.74
N ILE A 210 -29.95 -6.64 -40.62
CA ILE A 210 -30.77 -5.65 -41.33
C ILE A 210 -31.70 -6.42 -42.30
N PRO A 211 -33.02 -6.46 -42.06
CA PRO A 211 -33.93 -7.14 -42.96
C PRO A 211 -34.00 -6.34 -44.26
N VAL A 212 -33.67 -6.98 -45.38
CA VAL A 212 -33.90 -6.43 -46.72
C VAL A 212 -35.39 -6.06 -46.82
N PRO A 213 -35.74 -4.79 -47.10
CA PRO A 213 -37.14 -4.39 -47.23
C PRO A 213 -37.79 -5.19 -48.36
N LYS A 214 -38.86 -5.91 -48.03
CA LYS A 214 -39.67 -6.65 -49.01
C LYS A 214 -40.24 -5.65 -50.02
N ALA A 215 -39.91 -5.87 -51.29
CA ALA A 215 -40.39 -5.09 -52.42
C ALA A 215 -41.93 -4.97 -52.40
N GLU A 216 -42.39 -3.73 -52.36
CA GLU A 216 -43.80 -3.34 -52.41
C GLU A 216 -44.35 -3.62 -53.81
N LYS A 217 -45.29 -4.58 -53.91
CA LYS A 217 -45.97 -4.92 -55.15
C LYS A 217 -46.94 -3.81 -55.52
N THR A 218 -46.63 -3.10 -56.60
CA THR A 218 -47.50 -2.13 -57.27
C THR A 218 -48.80 -2.82 -57.71
N ARG A 219 -49.93 -2.47 -57.08
CA ARG A 219 -51.27 -2.92 -57.49
C ARG A 219 -51.80 -1.93 -58.52
N LYS A 220 -51.85 -2.35 -59.80
CA LYS A 220 -52.55 -1.61 -60.87
C LYS A 220 -54.06 -1.70 -60.64
N THR A 221 -54.71 -0.57 -60.41
CA THR A 221 -56.15 -0.40 -60.51
C THR A 221 -56.51 -0.20 -61.98
N LYS A 222 -57.51 -0.96 -62.45
CA LYS A 222 -58.29 -0.70 -63.65
C LYS A 222 -59.74 -0.70 -63.24
#